data_AF-A0A1B1AXQ6-F1
#
_entry.id   AF-A0A1B1AXQ6-F1
#
_cell.length_a   1.000
_cell.length_b   1.000
_cell.length_c   1.000
_cell.angle_alpha   90.00
_cell.angle_beta   90.00
_cell.angle_gamma   90.00
#
_symmetry.space_group_name_H-M   'P 1'
#
loop_
_entity.id
_entity.type
_entity.pdbx_description
1 polymer ?
#
loop_
_entity_poly.entity_id
_entity_poly.type
_entity_poly.pdbx_seq_one_letter_code
_entity_poly.pdbx_strand_id
1 'polypeptide(L)'
;MRGSLVGTAVTLAAGAMLTAAMTTASASPPAATAPKAEPSQPVLVDCFWNRNVRPTDFILACGDGNSRLIGLHWTRWSPDTATAVGVNAVNDCKPYCAAGTFRSYRVTVRLDRPEPWKKHPDVLRYGRMSLTYEGARPDGFKNVVIYPLWD
;
A
#
# COMPACT_ATOMS: atom_id res chain seq x y z
N MET A 1 96.22 7.21 26.86
CA MET A 1 95.86 6.53 25.60
C MET A 1 95.24 7.56 24.67
N ARG A 2 95.74 7.64 23.42
CA ARG A 2 95.10 8.03 22.15
C ARG A 2 93.83 8.91 22.26
N GLY A 3 93.66 10.07 21.62
CA GLY A 3 94.34 10.70 20.50
C GLY A 3 93.33 11.60 19.78
N SER A 4 93.65 12.89 19.69
CA SER A 4 93.62 13.76 18.50
C SER A 4 92.47 13.76 17.46
N LEU A 5 92.11 15.00 17.07
CA LEU A 5 91.76 15.54 15.73
C LEU A 5 90.26 15.83 15.44
N VAL A 6 89.89 17.12 15.22
CA VAL A 6 89.67 17.80 13.90
C VAL A 6 88.34 17.37 13.28
N GLY A 7 87.49 18.21 12.69
CA GLY A 7 87.55 19.58 12.22
C GLY A 7 86.37 19.79 11.27
N THR A 8 86.04 21.05 11.02
CA THR A 8 84.89 21.57 10.26
C THR A 8 84.87 21.14 8.80
N ALA A 9 83.67 20.88 8.23
CA ALA A 9 83.42 21.06 6.81
C ALA A 9 81.92 21.32 6.54
N VAL A 10 81.63 22.52 6.04
CA VAL A 10 80.36 22.90 5.40
C VAL A 10 80.39 22.40 3.96
N THR A 11 79.31 21.77 3.50
CA THR A 11 79.04 21.60 2.06
C THR A 11 77.57 21.87 1.78
N LEU A 12 77.32 22.95 1.03
CA LEU A 12 76.09 23.20 0.30
C LEU A 12 76.02 22.24 -0.90
N ALA A 13 74.87 21.63 -1.13
CA ALA A 13 74.52 21.05 -2.43
C ALA A 13 73.02 21.28 -2.70
N ALA A 14 72.76 22.14 -3.68
CA ALA A 14 71.45 22.30 -4.31
C ALA A 14 71.20 21.12 -5.25
N GLY A 15 70.03 20.47 -5.13
CA GLY A 15 69.58 19.39 -6.01
C GLY A 15 68.18 19.67 -6.53
N ALA A 16 68.03 19.67 -7.84
CA ALA A 16 66.86 20.11 -8.59
C ALA A 16 65.68 19.09 -8.57
N MET A 17 64.47 19.68 -8.57
CA MET A 17 63.20 19.28 -9.20
C MET A 17 62.92 17.80 -9.52
N LEU A 18 61.81 17.29 -8.98
CA LEU A 18 60.90 16.37 -9.71
C LEU A 18 59.47 16.59 -9.18
N THR A 19 58.65 17.32 -9.92
CA THR A 19 57.20 17.45 -9.65
C THR A 19 56.50 16.15 -10.03
N ALA A 20 56.21 15.31 -9.05
CA ALA A 20 55.27 14.20 -9.21
C ALA A 20 53.84 14.78 -9.20
N ALA A 21 53.26 14.98 -10.38
CA ALA A 21 51.82 15.21 -10.53
C ALA A 21 51.09 13.92 -10.10
N MET A 22 50.70 13.85 -8.83
CA MET A 22 49.80 12.81 -8.34
C MET A 22 48.41 13.11 -8.89
N THR A 23 48.02 12.44 -9.97
CA THR A 23 46.62 12.38 -10.40
C THR A 23 45.84 11.61 -9.36
N THR A 24 45.15 12.34 -8.46
CA THR A 24 44.14 11.75 -7.59
C THR A 24 43.02 11.20 -8.46
N ALA A 25 42.96 9.88 -8.61
CA ALA A 25 41.80 9.22 -9.20
C ALA A 25 40.59 9.48 -8.30
N SER A 26 39.70 10.38 -8.73
CA SER A 26 38.39 10.57 -8.09
C SER A 26 37.56 9.32 -8.31
N ALA A 27 37.47 8.47 -7.29
CA ALA A 27 36.45 7.44 -7.22
C ALA A 27 35.12 8.13 -6.91
N SER A 28 34.28 8.32 -7.93
CA SER A 28 32.89 8.76 -7.72
C SER A 28 32.17 7.72 -6.85
N PRO A 29 31.44 8.12 -5.80
CA PRO A 29 30.59 7.20 -5.06
C PRO A 29 29.59 6.55 -6.02
N PRO A 30 29.27 5.25 -5.87
CA PRO A 30 28.20 4.64 -6.64
C PRO A 30 26.91 5.43 -6.40
N ALA A 31 26.26 5.86 -7.49
CA ALA A 31 24.99 6.55 -7.40
C ALA A 31 24.00 5.64 -6.65
N ALA A 32 23.60 6.08 -5.45
CA ALA A 32 22.57 5.39 -4.69
C ALA A 32 21.29 5.38 -5.54
N THR A 33 20.85 4.20 -5.95
CA THR A 33 19.56 4.06 -6.62
C THR A 33 18.50 4.42 -5.59
N ALA A 34 17.79 5.55 -5.80
CA ALA A 34 16.70 5.93 -4.92
C ALA A 34 15.65 4.80 -4.90
N PRO A 35 15.11 4.44 -3.72
CA PRO A 35 14.05 3.45 -3.66
C PRO A 35 12.87 3.92 -4.53
N LYS A 36 12.45 3.07 -5.47
CA LYS A 36 11.25 3.30 -6.26
C LYS A 36 10.08 3.38 -5.28
N ALA A 37 9.36 4.50 -5.27
CA ALA A 37 8.16 4.64 -4.46
C ALA A 37 7.17 3.52 -4.82
N GLU A 38 6.81 2.70 -3.84
CA GLU A 38 5.72 1.73 -4.00
C GLU A 38 4.43 2.51 -4.33
N PRO A 39 3.65 2.10 -5.34
CA PRO A 39 2.40 2.75 -5.64
C PRO A 39 1.50 2.77 -4.40
N SER A 40 0.90 3.91 -4.10
CA SER A 40 -0.02 4.03 -2.98
C SER A 40 -1.20 3.07 -3.19
N GLN A 41 -1.48 2.28 -2.17
CA GLN A 41 -2.57 1.31 -2.18
C GLN A 41 -3.90 2.05 -2.06
N PRO A 42 -4.90 1.79 -2.92
CA PRO A 42 -6.20 2.41 -2.80
C PRO A 42 -6.87 2.06 -1.48
N VAL A 43 -7.65 2.98 -0.94
CA VAL A 43 -8.49 2.76 0.22
C VAL A 43 -9.88 2.28 -0.20
N LEU A 44 -10.58 1.60 0.72
CA LEU A 44 -12.02 1.41 0.64
C LEU A 44 -12.68 2.51 1.48
N VAL A 45 -13.43 3.40 0.84
CA VAL A 45 -14.15 4.47 1.54
C VAL A 45 -15.44 3.92 2.12
N ASP A 46 -15.73 4.17 3.40
CA ASP A 46 -16.98 3.73 4.04
C ASP A 46 -18.12 4.77 3.92
N CYS A 47 -19.32 4.41 4.38
CA CYS A 47 -20.51 5.28 4.36
C CYS A 47 -20.33 6.60 5.12
N PHE A 48 -19.35 6.67 6.02
CA PHE A 48 -19.03 7.82 6.86
C PHE A 48 -17.84 8.62 6.32
N TRP A 49 -17.37 8.30 5.11
CA TRP A 49 -16.21 8.91 4.46
C TRP A 49 -14.88 8.61 5.15
N ASN A 50 -14.79 7.53 5.94
CA ASN A 50 -13.50 7.09 6.46
C ASN A 50 -12.73 6.26 5.43
N ARG A 51 -11.40 6.36 5.51
CA ARG A 51 -10.46 5.62 4.69
C ARG A 51 -10.17 4.29 5.38
N ASN A 52 -10.54 3.17 4.77
CA ASN A 52 -10.29 1.85 5.32
C ASN A 52 -9.27 1.08 4.46
N VAL A 53 -8.32 0.44 5.13
CA VAL A 53 -7.40 -0.52 4.53
C VAL A 53 -7.65 -1.87 5.19
N ARG A 54 -8.10 -2.85 4.39
CA ARG A 54 -8.43 -4.21 4.85
C ARG A 54 -9.40 -4.24 6.04
N PRO A 55 -10.57 -3.57 5.99
CA PRO A 55 -11.51 -3.61 7.10
C PRO A 55 -12.06 -5.03 7.30
N THR A 56 -12.34 -5.41 8.54
CA THR A 56 -12.99 -6.69 8.86
C THR A 56 -14.48 -6.68 8.58
N ASP A 57 -15.11 -5.50 8.59
CA ASP A 57 -16.55 -5.33 8.43
C ASP A 57 -16.83 -4.11 7.54
N PHE A 58 -17.90 -4.16 6.76
CA PHE A 58 -18.25 -3.07 5.83
C PHE A 58 -19.76 -3.01 5.57
N ILE A 59 -20.37 -1.83 5.68
CA ILE A 59 -21.79 -1.64 5.42
C ILE A 59 -22.01 -1.42 3.91
N LEU A 60 -22.86 -2.23 3.28
CA LEU A 60 -23.21 -2.07 1.87
C LEU A 60 -24.45 -1.18 1.69
N ALA A 61 -25.42 -1.31 2.59
CA ALA A 61 -26.65 -0.53 2.57
C ALA A 61 -26.55 0.64 3.57
N CYS A 62 -25.92 1.74 3.17
CA CYS A 62 -25.61 2.86 4.08
C CYS A 62 -26.86 3.51 4.74
N GLY A 63 -28.02 3.47 4.08
CA GLY A 63 -29.23 4.13 4.58
C GLY A 63 -29.95 3.39 5.72
N ASP A 64 -29.92 2.06 5.70
CA ASP A 64 -30.71 1.23 6.61
C ASP A 64 -29.93 0.10 7.31
N GLY A 65 -28.68 -0.15 6.90
CA GLY A 65 -27.82 -1.20 7.44
C GLY A 65 -28.28 -2.64 7.13
N ASN A 66 -29.27 -2.83 6.25
CA ASN A 66 -29.88 -4.16 6.01
C ASN A 66 -29.00 -5.10 5.17
N SER A 67 -27.84 -4.64 4.69
CA SER A 67 -26.81 -5.48 4.09
C SER A 67 -25.43 -5.03 4.57
N ARG A 68 -24.69 -5.97 5.17
CA ARG A 68 -23.33 -5.76 5.68
C ARG A 68 -22.42 -6.94 5.37
N LEU A 69 -21.17 -6.65 5.12
CA LEU A 69 -20.08 -7.60 5.08
C LEU A 69 -19.49 -7.72 6.49
N ILE A 70 -19.27 -8.95 6.93
CA ILE A 70 -18.67 -9.24 8.24
C ILE A 70 -17.60 -10.32 8.12
N GLY A 71 -16.60 -10.24 9.00
CA GLY A 71 -15.51 -11.23 9.06
C GLY A 71 -14.71 -11.33 7.76
N LEU A 72 -14.39 -10.19 7.15
CA LEU A 72 -13.59 -10.12 5.93
C LEU A 72 -12.13 -10.48 6.22
N HIS A 73 -11.65 -11.51 5.53
CA HIS A 73 -10.26 -11.92 5.53
C HIS A 73 -9.62 -11.60 4.18
N TRP A 74 -8.76 -10.58 4.15
CA TRP A 74 -8.13 -10.06 2.94
C TRP A 74 -6.90 -10.88 2.55
N THR A 75 -6.99 -11.64 1.46
CA THR A 75 -5.85 -12.37 0.89
C THR A 75 -4.99 -11.48 -0.01
N ARG A 76 -5.58 -10.43 -0.60
CA ARG A 76 -4.87 -9.46 -1.45
C ARG A 76 -5.36 -8.04 -1.21
N TRP A 77 -4.41 -7.09 -1.21
CA TRP A 77 -4.65 -5.66 -1.31
C TRP A 77 -3.50 -5.09 -2.14
N SER A 78 -3.79 -4.64 -3.35
CA SER A 78 -2.81 -4.20 -4.35
C SER A 78 -3.32 -2.95 -5.08
N PRO A 79 -2.48 -2.19 -5.80
CA PRO A 79 -2.90 -0.92 -6.39
C PRO A 79 -4.11 -1.03 -7.34
N ASP A 80 -4.26 -2.16 -8.02
CA ASP A 80 -5.35 -2.37 -8.98
C ASP A 80 -6.56 -3.10 -8.39
N THR A 81 -6.33 -3.98 -7.41
CA THR A 81 -7.36 -4.90 -6.91
C THR A 81 -7.13 -5.29 -5.45
N ALA A 82 -8.22 -5.55 -4.74
CA ALA A 82 -8.21 -6.26 -3.46
C ALA A 82 -9.17 -7.44 -3.48
N THR A 83 -8.88 -8.47 -2.67
CA THR A 83 -9.72 -9.66 -2.58
C THR A 83 -9.80 -10.15 -1.14
N ALA A 84 -11.01 -10.48 -0.71
CA ALA A 84 -11.30 -11.05 0.59
C ALA A 84 -12.35 -12.16 0.49
N VAL A 85 -12.39 -13.01 1.51
CA VAL A 85 -13.52 -13.89 1.78
C VAL A 85 -14.22 -13.43 3.06
N GLY A 86 -15.52 -13.62 3.16
CA GLY A 86 -16.28 -13.29 4.36
C GLY A 86 -17.74 -13.67 4.23
N VAL A 87 -18.58 -12.98 4.99
CA VAL A 87 -20.03 -13.20 5.02
C VAL A 87 -20.76 -11.92 4.66
N ASN A 88 -21.72 -12.00 3.75
CA ASN A 88 -22.75 -10.97 3.62
C ASN A 88 -23.94 -11.35 4.51
N ALA A 89 -24.16 -10.57 5.56
CA ALA A 89 -25.35 -10.64 6.39
C ALA A 89 -26.41 -9.69 5.81
N VAL A 90 -27.54 -10.27 5.38
CA VAL A 90 -28.64 -9.54 4.71
C VAL A 90 -29.93 -9.77 5.47
N ASN A 91 -30.63 -8.70 5.82
CA ASN A 91 -31.95 -8.77 6.43
C ASN A 91 -32.98 -9.24 5.39
N ASP A 92 -33.76 -10.27 5.72
CA ASP A 92 -34.83 -10.76 4.83
C ASP A 92 -36.03 -9.81 4.73
N CYS A 93 -36.13 -8.83 5.64
CA CYS A 93 -37.18 -7.81 5.70
C CYS A 93 -38.61 -8.37 5.66
N LYS A 94 -38.84 -9.56 6.22
CA LYS A 94 -40.17 -10.17 6.29
C LYS A 94 -40.74 -10.09 7.71
N PRO A 95 -41.96 -9.52 7.92
CA PRO A 95 -42.83 -8.86 6.95
C PRO A 95 -42.42 -7.42 6.60
N TYR A 96 -41.55 -6.81 7.40
CA TYR A 96 -40.90 -5.52 7.13
C TYR A 96 -39.51 -5.50 7.77
N CYS A 97 -38.64 -4.57 7.36
CA CYS A 97 -37.22 -4.61 7.72
C CYS A 97 -36.93 -4.58 9.23
N ALA A 98 -37.66 -3.82 10.03
CA ALA A 98 -37.41 -3.77 11.47
C ALA A 98 -37.84 -5.04 12.23
N ALA A 99 -38.64 -5.92 11.62
CA ALA A 99 -39.02 -7.24 12.17
C ALA A 99 -38.34 -8.42 11.47
N GLY A 100 -37.53 -8.15 10.43
CA GLY A 100 -36.89 -9.18 9.64
C GLY A 100 -35.73 -9.88 10.35
N THR A 101 -35.19 -10.91 9.71
CA THR A 101 -34.07 -11.70 10.22
C THR A 101 -32.86 -11.57 9.31
N PHE A 102 -31.69 -11.32 9.88
CA PHE A 102 -30.44 -11.38 9.13
C PHE A 102 -30.08 -12.82 8.80
N ARG A 103 -29.88 -13.09 7.50
CA ARG A 103 -29.37 -14.34 6.96
C ARG A 103 -27.92 -14.15 6.52
N SER A 104 -27.10 -15.17 6.73
CA SER A 104 -25.66 -15.12 6.45
C SER A 104 -25.32 -15.91 5.20
N TYR A 105 -24.59 -15.27 4.28
CA TYR A 105 -24.19 -15.87 3.02
C TYR A 105 -22.69 -15.72 2.80
N ARG A 106 -22.00 -16.83 2.50
CA ARG A 106 -20.56 -16.80 2.22
C ARG A 106 -20.29 -16.11 0.88
N VAL A 107 -19.36 -15.16 0.88
CA VAL A 107 -18.99 -14.40 -0.30
C VAL A 107 -17.48 -14.27 -0.45
N THR A 108 -17.04 -14.28 -1.71
CA THR A 108 -15.76 -13.69 -2.11
C THR A 108 -16.02 -12.25 -2.53
N VAL A 109 -15.28 -11.30 -1.95
CA VAL A 109 -15.33 -9.87 -2.25
C VAL A 109 -14.13 -9.50 -3.11
N ARG A 110 -14.38 -8.78 -4.20
CA ARG A 110 -13.34 -8.17 -5.04
C ARG A 110 -13.54 -6.67 -5.11
N LEU A 111 -12.48 -5.92 -4.85
CA LEU A 111 -12.41 -4.49 -5.14
C LEU A 111 -11.57 -4.26 -6.39
N ASP A 112 -12.00 -3.35 -7.26
CA ASP A 112 -11.23 -2.92 -8.42
C ASP A 112 -11.65 -1.52 -8.90
N ARG A 113 -11.13 -1.12 -10.07
CA ARG A 113 -11.24 0.23 -10.66
C ARG A 113 -10.70 1.30 -9.70
N PRO A 114 -9.38 1.31 -9.42
CA PRO A 114 -8.79 2.37 -8.63
C PRO A 114 -8.96 3.72 -9.35
N GLU A 115 -9.36 4.74 -8.59
CA GLU A 115 -9.54 6.10 -9.10
C GLU A 115 -9.28 7.12 -8.00
N PRO A 116 -8.92 8.38 -8.34
CA PRO A 116 -8.82 9.45 -7.35
C PRO A 116 -10.14 9.64 -6.62
N TRP A 117 -10.07 9.78 -5.30
CA TRP A 117 -11.23 10.08 -4.50
C TRP A 117 -11.62 11.55 -4.66
N LYS A 118 -12.84 11.86 -5.11
CA LYS A 118 -13.25 13.25 -5.39
C LYS A 118 -13.07 14.20 -4.22
N LYS A 119 -13.30 13.76 -2.98
CA LYS A 119 -13.11 14.59 -1.78
C LYS A 119 -11.64 14.79 -1.38
N HIS A 120 -10.77 13.86 -1.76
CA HIS A 120 -9.34 13.88 -1.49
C HIS A 120 -8.58 13.37 -2.72
N PRO A 121 -8.38 14.21 -3.76
CA PRO A 121 -7.85 13.76 -5.05
C PRO A 121 -6.43 13.19 -5.02
N ASP A 122 -5.70 13.45 -3.93
CA ASP A 122 -4.39 12.88 -3.61
C ASP A 122 -4.46 11.41 -3.14
N VAL A 123 -5.67 10.91 -2.84
CA VAL A 123 -5.92 9.56 -2.33
C VAL A 123 -6.60 8.72 -3.41
N LEU A 124 -6.01 7.58 -3.74
CA LEU A 124 -6.69 6.56 -4.56
C LEU A 124 -7.70 5.79 -3.71
N ARG A 125 -8.85 5.48 -4.30
CA ARG A 125 -9.87 4.58 -3.74
C ARG A 125 -10.23 3.51 -4.75
N TYR A 126 -10.74 2.37 -4.28
CA TYR A 126 -11.44 1.46 -5.19
C TYR A 126 -12.80 2.03 -5.57
N GLY A 127 -13.13 1.98 -6.86
CA GLY A 127 -14.38 2.50 -7.44
C GLY A 127 -15.48 1.46 -7.61
N ARG A 128 -15.16 0.16 -7.46
CA ARG A 128 -16.14 -0.92 -7.60
C ARG A 128 -15.88 -2.06 -6.64
N MET A 129 -16.96 -2.60 -6.09
CA MET A 129 -16.97 -3.83 -5.31
C MET A 129 -17.84 -4.87 -5.99
N SER A 130 -17.37 -6.12 -6.06
CA SER A 130 -18.14 -7.27 -6.52
C SER A 130 -18.21 -8.31 -5.42
N LEU A 131 -19.40 -8.84 -5.15
CA LEU A 131 -19.65 -9.96 -4.26
C LEU A 131 -19.99 -11.18 -5.10
N THR A 132 -19.21 -12.25 -4.96
CA THR A 132 -19.51 -13.57 -5.54
C THR A 132 -20.01 -14.48 -4.43
N TYR A 133 -21.26 -14.90 -4.52
CA TYR A 133 -21.87 -15.85 -3.59
C TYR A 133 -21.41 -17.27 -3.91
N GLU A 134 -20.78 -17.92 -2.93
CA GLU A 134 -20.15 -19.25 -3.11
C GLU A 134 -21.15 -20.41 -3.04
N GLY A 135 -22.40 -20.12 -2.66
CA GLY A 135 -23.47 -21.09 -2.54
C GLY A 135 -24.83 -20.42 -2.42
N ALA A 136 -25.49 -20.61 -1.27
CA ALA A 136 -26.73 -19.91 -0.96
C ALA A 136 -26.56 -18.38 -1.06
N ARG A 137 -27.62 -17.70 -1.47
CA ARG A 137 -27.68 -16.24 -1.65
C ARG A 137 -29.09 -15.73 -1.35
N PRO A 138 -29.26 -14.42 -1.09
CA PRO A 138 -30.59 -13.84 -0.93
C PRO A 138 -31.48 -14.09 -2.16
N ASP A 139 -32.77 -14.23 -1.92
CA ASP A 139 -33.76 -14.36 -2.98
C ASP A 139 -33.67 -13.18 -3.97
N GLY A 140 -33.72 -13.49 -5.27
CA GLY A 140 -33.62 -12.48 -6.34
C GLY A 140 -32.21 -11.98 -6.65
N PHE A 141 -31.20 -12.26 -5.80
CA PHE A 141 -29.83 -11.88 -6.09
C PHE A 141 -29.23 -12.78 -7.18
N LYS A 142 -28.32 -12.22 -7.98
CA LYS A 142 -27.47 -12.99 -8.91
C LYS A 142 -26.31 -13.63 -8.14
N ASN A 143 -25.62 -14.58 -8.76
CA ASN A 143 -24.42 -15.19 -8.16
C ASN A 143 -23.32 -14.15 -7.93
N VAL A 144 -23.17 -13.20 -8.86
CA VAL A 144 -22.29 -12.04 -8.71
C VAL A 144 -23.13 -10.78 -8.64
N VAL A 145 -22.94 -9.99 -7.60
CA VAL A 145 -23.58 -8.68 -7.41
C VAL A 145 -22.49 -7.61 -7.43
N ILE A 146 -22.71 -6.54 -8.18
CA ILE A 146 -21.75 -5.46 -8.39
C ILE A 146 -22.30 -4.18 -7.76
N TYR A 147 -21.49 -3.55 -6.93
CA TYR A 147 -21.76 -2.27 -6.29
C TYR A 147 -20.78 -1.22 -6.83
N PRO A 148 -21.26 -0.12 -7.46
CA PRO A 148 -20.43 1.06 -7.61
C PRO A 148 -20.13 1.63 -6.22
N LEU A 149 -18.87 1.97 -5.95
CA LEU A 149 -18.47 2.57 -4.68
C LEU A 149 -18.57 4.08 -4.79
N TRP A 150 -19.14 4.72 -3.77
CA TRP A 150 -19.36 6.15 -3.67
C TRP A 150 -18.06 6.98 -3.73
N ASP A 151 -18.16 8.22 -4.21
CA ASP A 151 -17.10 9.24 -4.19
C ASP A 151 -17.45 10.46 -3.35
#